data_AF-A0A520HDL5-F1
#
_entry.id   AF-A0A520HDL5-F1
#
_cell.length_a   1.000
_cell.length_b   1.000
_cell.length_c   1.000
_cell.angle_alpha   90.00
_cell.angle_beta   90.00
_cell.angle_gamma   90.00
#
_symmetry.space_group_name_H-M   'P 1'
#
loop_
_entity.id
_entity.type
_entity.pdbx_description
1 polymer ?
#
loop_
_entity_poly.entity_id
_entity_poly.type
_entity_poly.pdbx_seq_one_letter_code
_entity_poly.pdbx_strand_id
1 'polypeptide(L)'
;SDTTVATAAGALLAAESRRRAANESGMIAGSDVPADLHRRLVWWVAAAVRDGLDDALKDAGEMVAMQGRGQSDQAITEAALRSLAAHDDAERPEAVAIRLAAAIDARRDELPALLVEALGDRRLTLFVAVLAHAIGIDAEQVRVIVLDPDGEQLWLALRAADLDRETIARIGLALADADPRRDIESFADALDSIASVAVDDARAAIAPLAMHREFRAALRALAGADRR
;
A
#
# COMPACT_ATOMS: atom_id res chain seq x y z
N SER A 1 5.34 19.96 3.25
CA SER A 1 4.11 19.44 2.64
C SER A 1 4.28 19.31 1.14
N ASP A 2 4.53 20.41 0.42
CA ASP A 2 4.52 20.37 -1.05
C ASP A 2 5.66 19.54 -1.66
N THR A 3 6.88 19.64 -1.15
CA THR A 3 8.01 18.84 -1.63
C THR A 3 7.82 17.35 -1.35
N THR A 4 7.28 16.99 -0.18
CA THR A 4 7.04 15.59 0.20
C THR A 4 5.93 14.95 -0.64
N VAL A 5 4.85 15.70 -0.90
CA VAL A 5 3.77 15.27 -1.80
C VAL A 5 4.28 15.15 -3.23
N ALA A 6 5.04 16.12 -3.73
CA ALA A 6 5.59 16.09 -5.08
C ALA A 6 6.57 14.91 -5.29
N THR A 7 7.44 14.63 -4.32
CA THR A 7 8.34 13.47 -4.36
C THR A 7 7.56 12.15 -4.35
N ALA A 8 6.54 12.02 -3.50
CA ALA A 8 5.71 10.82 -3.44
C ALA A 8 4.86 10.62 -4.71
N ALA A 9 4.32 11.70 -5.27
CA ALA A 9 3.56 11.67 -6.53
C ALA A 9 4.44 11.27 -7.72
N GLY A 10 5.66 11.82 -7.80
CA GLY A 10 6.65 11.43 -8.81
C GLY A 10 7.03 9.95 -8.72
N ALA A 11 7.22 9.44 -7.50
CA ALA A 11 7.49 8.01 -7.28
C ALA A 11 6.33 7.11 -7.73
N LEU A 12 5.08 7.51 -7.45
CA LEU A 12 3.89 6.73 -7.85
C LEU A 12 3.76 6.67 -9.37
N LEU A 13 3.89 7.82 -10.04
CA LEU A 13 3.83 7.91 -11.51
C LEU A 13 4.90 7.05 -12.18
N ALA A 14 6.12 7.04 -11.63
CA ALA A 14 7.20 6.20 -12.13
C ALA A 14 6.89 4.70 -11.98
N ALA A 15 6.32 4.28 -10.84
CA ALA A 15 5.92 2.88 -10.61
C ALA A 15 4.76 2.45 -11.52
N GLU A 16 3.75 3.30 -11.71
CA GLU A 16 2.61 3.03 -12.61
C GLU A 16 3.01 2.96 -14.08
N SER A 17 3.92 3.84 -14.52
CA SER A 17 4.47 3.83 -15.88
C SER A 17 5.19 2.52 -16.19
N ARG A 18 6.04 2.05 -15.27
CA ARG A 18 6.72 0.74 -15.41
C ARG A 18 5.72 -0.42 -15.48
N ARG A 19 4.71 -0.43 -14.62
CA ARG A 19 3.67 -1.48 -14.62
C ARG A 19 2.87 -1.50 -15.92
N ARG A 20 2.50 -0.33 -16.45
CA ARG A 20 1.76 -0.22 -17.73
C ARG A 20 2.62 -0.72 -18.89
N ALA A 21 3.90 -0.33 -18.96
CA ALA A 21 4.83 -0.80 -19.99
C ALA A 21 5.05 -2.34 -19.94
N ALA A 22 5.09 -2.93 -18.75
CA ALA A 22 5.19 -4.38 -18.59
C ALA A 22 3.94 -5.11 -19.13
N ASN A 23 2.74 -4.60 -18.84
CA ASN A 23 1.48 -5.17 -19.32
C ASN A 23 1.29 -5.03 -20.84
N GLU A 24 1.65 -3.88 -21.43
CA GLU A 24 1.53 -3.62 -22.88
C GLU A 24 2.48 -4.48 -23.72
N SER A 25 3.66 -4.83 -23.17
CA SER A 25 4.66 -5.64 -23.88
C SER A 25 4.34 -7.14 -23.87
N GLY A 26 3.25 -7.58 -23.23
CA GLY A 26 2.87 -9.00 -23.12
C GLY A 26 3.89 -9.88 -22.39
N MET A 27 4.92 -9.29 -21.79
CA MET A 27 5.87 -9.99 -20.94
C MET A 27 5.24 -10.16 -19.56
N ILE A 28 4.89 -11.40 -19.22
CA ILE A 28 4.76 -11.84 -17.82
C ILE A 28 6.01 -11.32 -17.10
N ALA A 29 5.84 -10.41 -16.12
CA ALA A 29 6.85 -9.75 -15.27
C ALA A 29 8.21 -10.46 -15.24
N GLY A 30 8.97 -10.31 -16.33
CA GLY A 30 10.03 -11.23 -16.71
C GLY A 30 11.19 -10.45 -17.30
N SER A 31 11.48 -9.31 -16.71
CA SER A 31 12.81 -8.78 -16.64
C SER A 31 12.87 -7.81 -15.46
N ASP A 32 13.02 -8.37 -14.26
CA ASP A 32 13.51 -7.69 -13.04
C ASP A 32 14.94 -7.15 -13.22
N VAL A 33 15.35 -6.82 -14.45
CA VAL A 33 16.65 -6.25 -14.80
C VAL A 33 16.97 -5.00 -13.96
N PRO A 34 16.00 -4.18 -13.48
CA PRO A 34 16.28 -3.13 -12.49
C PRO A 34 16.54 -3.64 -11.06
N ALA A 35 15.73 -4.56 -10.53
CA ALA A 35 15.85 -5.08 -9.17
C ALA A 35 17.07 -6.00 -9.00
N ASP A 36 17.39 -6.80 -10.02
CA ASP A 36 18.59 -7.64 -10.06
C ASP A 36 19.87 -6.80 -10.14
N LEU A 37 19.84 -5.69 -10.90
CA LEU A 37 20.95 -4.73 -10.95
C LEU A 37 21.10 -3.98 -9.63
N HIS A 38 20.00 -3.54 -9.00
CA HIS A 38 20.04 -2.91 -7.68
C HIS A 38 20.61 -3.86 -6.63
N ARG A 39 20.12 -5.10 -6.59
CA ARG A 39 20.63 -6.16 -5.71
C ARG A 39 22.12 -6.38 -5.89
N ARG A 40 22.58 -6.44 -7.14
CA ARG A 40 23.98 -6.62 -7.48
C ARG A 40 24.85 -5.42 -7.09
N LEU A 41 24.35 -4.20 -7.27
CA LEU A 41 25.02 -2.97 -6.85
C LEU A 41 25.15 -2.86 -5.33
N VAL A 42 24.09 -3.16 -4.58
CA VAL A 42 24.11 -3.12 -3.11
C VAL A 42 25.13 -4.12 -2.55
N TRP A 43 25.17 -5.35 -3.10
CA TRP A 43 26.18 -6.33 -2.69
C TRP A 43 27.61 -5.94 -3.11
N TRP A 44 27.79 -5.29 -4.26
CA TRP A 44 29.10 -4.75 -4.67
C TRP A 44 29.58 -3.62 -3.77
N VAL A 45 28.69 -2.71 -3.36
CA VAL A 45 29.02 -1.65 -2.40
C VAL A 45 29.35 -2.26 -1.02
N ALA A 46 28.57 -3.24 -0.55
CA ALA A 46 28.86 -3.95 0.70
C ALA A 46 30.25 -4.62 0.68
N ALA A 47 30.61 -5.24 -0.45
CA ALA A 47 31.93 -5.84 -0.64
C ALA A 47 33.06 -4.79 -0.64
N ALA A 48 32.87 -3.65 -1.30
CA ALA A 48 33.86 -2.57 -1.33
C ALA A 48 34.06 -1.90 0.05
N VAL A 49 32.99 -1.74 0.82
CA VAL A 49 33.04 -1.21 2.20
C VAL A 49 33.79 -2.17 3.13
N ARG A 50 33.55 -3.48 2.98
CA ARG A 50 34.27 -4.51 3.73
C ARG A 50 35.77 -4.53 3.42
N ASP A 51 36.13 -4.47 2.15
CA ASP A 51 37.53 -4.47 1.68
C ASP A 51 38.30 -3.25 2.23
N GLY A 52 37.70 -2.05 2.16
CA GLY A 52 38.30 -0.84 2.74
C GLY A 52 38.44 -0.87 4.27
N LEU A 53 37.55 -1.61 4.96
CA LEU A 53 37.64 -1.80 6.41
C LEU A 53 38.72 -2.82 6.79
N ASP A 54 38.86 -3.89 6.02
CA ASP A 54 39.95 -4.86 6.18
C ASP A 54 41.32 -4.20 5.98
N ASP A 55 41.45 -3.27 5.03
CA ASP A 55 42.65 -2.45 4.84
C ASP A 55 42.94 -1.56 6.06
N ALA A 56 41.92 -0.94 6.66
CA ALA A 56 42.07 -0.12 7.85
C ALA A 56 42.41 -0.92 9.12
N LEU A 57 42.05 -2.20 9.17
CA LEU A 57 42.30 -3.09 10.31
C LEU A 57 43.63 -3.85 10.22
N LYS A 58 44.40 -3.73 9.12
CA LYS A 58 45.73 -4.36 8.95
C LYS A 58 46.75 -3.94 10.01
N ASP A 59 46.59 -2.75 10.58
CA ASP A 59 47.48 -2.19 11.62
C ASP A 59 47.03 -2.53 13.06
N ALA A 60 45.85 -3.14 13.23
CA ALA A 60 45.32 -3.55 14.52
C ALA A 60 45.63 -5.03 14.77
N GLY A 61 46.25 -5.37 15.91
CA GLY A 61 46.69 -6.74 16.22
C GLY A 61 45.62 -7.83 16.01
N GLU A 62 46.07 -9.04 15.66
CA GLU A 62 45.27 -10.14 15.09
C GLU A 62 43.94 -10.45 15.81
N MET A 63 43.92 -10.44 17.14
CA MET A 63 42.70 -10.71 17.92
C MET A 63 41.65 -9.60 17.83
N VAL A 64 42.08 -8.33 17.80
CA VAL A 64 41.18 -7.16 17.69
C VAL A 64 40.61 -7.10 16.28
N ALA A 65 41.44 -7.39 15.27
CA ALA A 65 41.00 -7.46 13.88
C ALA A 65 39.99 -8.59 13.63
N MET A 66 40.12 -9.74 14.31
CA MET A 66 39.18 -10.87 14.15
C MET A 66 37.80 -10.61 14.78
N GLN A 67 37.74 -10.00 15.97
CA GLN A 67 36.46 -9.63 16.60
C GLN A 67 35.80 -8.40 15.96
N GLY A 68 36.60 -7.45 15.46
CA GLY A 68 36.12 -6.30 14.70
C GLY A 68 35.50 -6.72 13.36
N ARG A 69 36.18 -7.61 12.62
CA ARG A 69 35.67 -8.16 11.34
C ARG A 69 34.28 -8.78 11.45
N GLY A 70 34.04 -9.61 12.47
CA GLY A 70 32.74 -10.28 12.63
C GLY A 70 31.58 -9.33 12.88
N GLN A 71 31.77 -8.31 13.73
CA GLN A 71 30.76 -7.30 14.02
C GLN A 71 30.52 -6.36 12.83
N SER A 72 31.58 -6.02 12.10
CA SER A 72 31.50 -5.19 10.91
C SER A 72 30.83 -5.90 9.73
N ASP A 73 31.14 -7.18 9.49
CA ASP A 73 30.47 -7.99 8.46
C ASP A 73 28.96 -8.12 8.74
N GLN A 74 28.58 -8.29 10.02
CA GLN A 74 27.18 -8.32 10.42
C GLN A 74 26.49 -6.96 10.19
N ALA A 75 27.09 -5.85 10.63
CA ALA A 75 26.52 -4.52 10.45
C ALA A 75 26.37 -4.13 8.97
N ILE A 76 27.36 -4.48 8.13
CA ILE A 76 27.32 -4.27 6.68
C ILE A 76 26.20 -5.11 6.04
N THR A 77 26.06 -6.37 6.45
CA THR A 77 25.00 -7.27 5.95
C THR A 77 23.61 -6.76 6.34
N GLU A 78 23.41 -6.34 7.59
CA GLU A 78 22.15 -5.78 8.06
C GLU A 78 21.81 -4.45 7.37
N ALA A 79 22.80 -3.61 7.06
CA ALA A 79 22.59 -2.39 6.28
C ALA A 79 22.21 -2.69 4.82
N ALA A 80 22.89 -3.66 4.19
CA ALA A 80 22.57 -4.09 2.83
C ALA A 80 21.15 -4.67 2.73
N LEU A 81 20.77 -5.56 3.67
CA LEU A 81 19.42 -6.14 3.70
C LEU A 81 18.34 -5.08 3.93
N ARG A 82 18.57 -4.09 4.80
CA ARG A 82 17.64 -2.95 4.98
C ARG A 82 17.51 -2.11 3.71
N SER A 83 18.61 -1.87 2.99
CA SER A 83 18.57 -1.12 1.72
C SER A 83 17.81 -1.86 0.63
N LEU A 84 17.96 -3.19 0.55
CA LEU A 84 17.23 -4.03 -0.42
C LEU A 84 15.73 -4.05 -0.12
N ALA A 85 15.36 -4.25 1.15
CA ALA A 85 13.95 -4.23 1.57
C ALA A 85 13.30 -2.86 1.29
N ALA A 86 14.01 -1.76 1.56
CA ALA A 86 13.52 -0.42 1.26
C ALA A 86 13.36 -0.15 -0.24
N HIS A 87 14.17 -0.79 -1.09
CA HIS A 87 14.04 -0.67 -2.54
C HIS A 87 12.86 -1.50 -3.09
N ASP A 88 12.70 -2.73 -2.63
CA ASP A 88 11.56 -3.59 -3.01
C ASP A 88 10.21 -2.91 -2.59
N ASP A 89 10.17 -2.25 -1.43
CA ASP A 89 9.01 -1.46 -0.97
C ASP A 89 8.88 -0.09 -1.66
N ALA A 90 9.93 0.41 -2.32
CA ALA A 90 9.87 1.62 -3.15
C ALA A 90 9.41 1.31 -4.58
N GLU A 91 9.60 0.07 -5.05
CA GLU A 91 9.16 -0.36 -6.37
C GLU A 91 7.72 -0.89 -6.39
N ARG A 92 7.19 -1.37 -5.26
CA ARG A 92 5.77 -1.77 -5.14
C ARG A 92 4.84 -0.56 -5.25
N PRO A 93 3.99 -0.46 -6.29
CA PRO A 93 3.10 0.68 -6.46
C PRO A 93 2.12 0.86 -5.30
N GLU A 94 1.73 -0.23 -4.63
CA GLU A 94 0.90 -0.21 -3.43
C GLU A 94 1.59 0.52 -2.25
N ALA A 95 2.84 0.18 -1.95
CA ALA A 95 3.60 0.81 -0.87
C ALA A 95 3.90 2.29 -1.15
N VAL A 96 4.13 2.64 -2.42
CA VAL A 96 4.29 4.04 -2.84
C VAL A 96 2.99 4.82 -2.69
N ALA A 97 1.86 4.23 -3.09
CA ALA A 97 0.54 4.86 -2.97
C ALA A 97 0.15 5.11 -1.51
N ILE A 98 0.44 4.18 -0.59
CA ILE A 98 0.21 4.35 0.85
C ILE A 98 1.02 5.53 1.39
N ARG A 99 2.30 5.65 1.03
CA ARG A 99 3.11 6.80 1.43
C ARG A 99 2.58 8.11 0.85
N LEU A 100 2.11 8.11 -0.40
CA LEU A 100 1.50 9.29 -1.00
C LEU A 100 0.21 9.68 -0.28
N ALA A 101 -0.68 8.73 0.02
CA ALA A 101 -1.91 8.98 0.76
C ALA A 101 -1.62 9.60 2.14
N ALA A 102 -0.65 9.04 2.88
CA ALA A 102 -0.21 9.59 4.17
C ALA A 102 0.48 10.96 4.04
N ALA A 103 1.17 11.23 2.92
CA ALA A 103 1.81 12.53 2.68
C ALA A 103 0.81 13.62 2.25
N ILE A 104 -0.24 13.25 1.51
CA ILE A 104 -1.35 14.15 1.17
C ILE A 104 -2.15 14.49 2.44
N ASP A 105 -2.42 13.47 3.27
CA ASP A 105 -3.20 13.58 4.50
C ASP A 105 -4.49 14.42 4.28
N ALA A 106 -5.25 14.02 3.26
CA ALA A 106 -6.35 14.80 2.73
C ALA A 106 -7.35 15.18 3.83
N ARG A 107 -7.69 16.47 3.89
CA ARG A 107 -8.72 16.93 4.83
C ARG A 107 -10.08 16.37 4.42
N ARG A 108 -11.02 16.34 5.37
CA ARG A 108 -12.35 15.76 5.17
C ARG A 108 -13.11 16.37 3.98
N ASP A 109 -12.91 17.66 3.72
CA ASP A 109 -13.49 18.39 2.58
C ASP A 109 -12.80 18.12 1.24
N GLU A 110 -11.54 17.65 1.25
CA GLU A 110 -10.74 17.36 0.05
C GLU A 110 -10.83 15.88 -0.36
N LEU A 111 -11.07 14.99 0.60
CA LEU A 111 -11.14 13.55 0.41
C LEU A 111 -12.11 13.11 -0.71
N PRO A 112 -13.35 13.64 -0.81
CA PRO A 112 -14.29 13.25 -1.87
C PRO A 112 -13.74 13.51 -3.28
N ALA A 113 -13.15 14.70 -3.49
CA ALA A 113 -12.60 15.09 -4.78
C ALA A 113 -11.41 14.21 -5.16
N LEU A 114 -10.50 13.97 -4.22
CA LEU A 114 -9.32 13.14 -4.44
C LEU A 114 -9.65 11.69 -4.81
N LEU A 115 -10.65 11.09 -4.14
CA LEU A 115 -11.10 9.73 -4.46
C LEU A 115 -11.71 9.64 -5.86
N VAL A 116 -12.56 10.59 -6.23
CA VAL A 116 -13.17 10.64 -7.57
C VAL A 116 -12.12 10.87 -8.65
N GLU A 117 -11.18 11.79 -8.43
CA GLU A 117 -10.07 12.07 -9.35
C GLU A 117 -9.17 10.84 -9.54
N ALA A 118 -8.81 10.14 -8.46
CA ALA A 118 -8.01 8.92 -8.53
C ALA A 118 -8.68 7.83 -9.39
N LEU A 119 -10.01 7.68 -9.33
CA LEU A 119 -10.74 6.76 -10.20
C LEU A 119 -10.84 7.26 -11.65
N GLY A 120 -11.08 8.56 -11.85
CA GLY A 120 -11.10 9.19 -13.18
C GLY A 120 -9.77 9.00 -13.93
N ASP A 121 -8.66 9.11 -13.22
CA ASP A 121 -7.30 8.85 -13.72
C ASP A 121 -6.96 7.36 -13.88
N ARG A 122 -7.90 6.45 -13.58
CA ARG A 122 -7.70 4.98 -13.54
C ARG A 122 -6.59 4.53 -12.59
N ARG A 123 -6.36 5.27 -11.51
CA ARG A 123 -5.37 4.96 -10.47
C ARG A 123 -6.02 4.27 -9.28
N LEU A 124 -6.50 3.04 -9.52
CA LEU A 124 -7.16 2.24 -8.48
C LEU A 124 -6.26 2.02 -7.24
N THR A 125 -4.94 1.89 -7.44
CA THR A 125 -3.99 1.74 -6.33
C THR A 125 -3.95 2.98 -5.43
N LEU A 126 -4.05 4.19 -6.00
CA LEU A 126 -4.12 5.43 -5.23
C LEU A 126 -5.47 5.57 -4.51
N PHE A 127 -6.56 5.25 -5.20
CA PHE A 127 -7.90 5.24 -4.60
C PHE A 127 -7.96 4.34 -3.36
N VAL A 128 -7.45 3.10 -3.47
CA VAL A 128 -7.38 2.16 -2.34
C VAL A 128 -6.55 2.71 -1.20
N ALA A 129 -5.36 3.27 -1.49
CA ALA A 129 -4.47 3.80 -0.47
C ALA A 129 -5.07 5.01 0.27
N VAL A 130 -5.72 5.93 -0.45
CA VAL A 130 -6.38 7.11 0.13
C VAL A 130 -7.56 6.70 0.99
N LEU A 131 -8.41 5.77 0.50
CA LEU A 131 -9.54 5.26 1.27
C LEU A 131 -9.08 4.51 2.53
N ALA A 132 -8.07 3.66 2.40
CA ALA A 132 -7.46 2.92 3.52
C ALA A 132 -6.92 3.85 4.61
N HIS A 133 -6.19 4.90 4.22
CA HIS A 133 -5.70 5.92 5.15
C HIS A 133 -6.85 6.65 5.85
N ALA A 134 -7.88 7.06 5.10
CA ALA A 134 -9.01 7.81 5.63
C ALA A 134 -9.85 7.03 6.67
N ILE A 135 -10.00 5.72 6.50
CA ILE A 135 -10.80 4.87 7.41
C ILE A 135 -9.96 4.04 8.40
N GLY A 136 -8.63 4.12 8.33
CA GLY A 136 -7.72 3.40 9.21
C GLY A 136 -7.74 1.87 9.04
N ILE A 137 -8.00 1.39 7.82
CA ILE A 137 -8.01 -0.04 7.48
C ILE A 137 -6.77 -0.35 6.62
N ASP A 138 -6.23 -1.56 6.77
CA ASP A 138 -5.14 -2.05 5.94
C ASP A 138 -5.47 -2.00 4.44
N ALA A 139 -4.52 -1.52 3.62
CA ALA A 139 -4.74 -1.29 2.20
C ALA A 139 -5.04 -2.57 1.40
N GLU A 140 -4.49 -3.72 1.79
CA GLU A 140 -4.84 -5.01 1.15
C GLU A 140 -6.28 -5.40 1.47
N GLN A 141 -6.74 -5.14 2.69
CA GLN A 141 -8.14 -5.38 3.05
C GLN A 141 -9.10 -4.45 2.29
N VAL A 142 -8.76 -3.16 2.16
CA VAL A 142 -9.55 -2.22 1.35
C VAL A 142 -9.55 -2.63 -0.12
N ARG A 143 -8.42 -3.10 -0.66
CA ARG A 143 -8.35 -3.62 -2.03
C ARG A 143 -9.34 -4.76 -2.27
N VAL A 144 -9.42 -5.72 -1.35
CA VAL A 144 -10.39 -6.83 -1.43
C VAL A 144 -11.82 -6.29 -1.47
N ILE A 145 -12.14 -5.34 -0.58
CA ILE A 145 -13.47 -4.69 -0.51
C ILE A 145 -13.82 -3.95 -1.81
N VAL A 146 -12.86 -3.23 -2.40
CA VAL A 146 -13.06 -2.45 -3.63
C VAL A 146 -13.19 -3.35 -4.86
N LEU A 147 -12.57 -4.52 -4.87
CA LEU A 147 -12.64 -5.46 -5.99
C LEU A 147 -13.82 -6.43 -5.89
N ASP A 148 -14.51 -6.46 -4.75
CA ASP A 148 -15.74 -7.22 -4.54
C ASP A 148 -16.87 -6.65 -5.42
N PRO A 149 -17.41 -7.43 -6.38
CA PRO A 149 -18.48 -6.98 -7.25
C PRO A 149 -19.79 -6.69 -6.52
N ASP A 150 -20.05 -7.34 -5.38
CA ASP A 150 -21.29 -7.15 -4.61
C ASP A 150 -21.29 -5.80 -3.88
N GLY A 151 -20.11 -5.31 -3.50
CA GLY A 151 -19.88 -3.92 -3.07
C GLY A 151 -20.46 -3.53 -1.71
N GLU A 152 -21.18 -4.39 -0.99
CA GLU A 152 -21.81 -4.04 0.31
C GLU A 152 -20.80 -3.45 1.32
N GLN A 153 -19.63 -4.09 1.47
CA GLN A 153 -18.59 -3.61 2.37
C GLN A 153 -17.95 -2.30 1.88
N LEU A 154 -17.90 -2.08 0.57
CA LEU A 154 -17.38 -0.85 -0.02
C LEU A 154 -18.28 0.32 0.35
N TRP A 155 -19.60 0.16 0.21
CA TRP A 155 -20.56 1.20 0.51
C TRP A 155 -20.51 1.64 1.98
N LEU A 156 -20.34 0.68 2.90
CA LEU A 156 -20.10 0.96 4.32
C LEU A 156 -18.76 1.68 4.55
N ALA A 157 -17.69 1.28 3.85
CA ALA A 157 -16.39 1.95 3.94
C ALA A 157 -16.46 3.42 3.45
N LEU A 158 -17.17 3.68 2.35
CA LEU A 158 -17.37 5.04 1.84
C LEU A 158 -18.22 5.89 2.79
N ARG A 159 -19.25 5.32 3.43
CA ARG A 159 -20.03 6.02 4.47
C ARG A 159 -19.23 6.27 5.74
N ALA A 160 -18.38 5.35 6.15
CA ALA A 160 -17.49 5.54 7.31
C ALA A 160 -16.44 6.66 7.09
N ALA A 161 -16.04 6.85 5.82
CA ALA A 161 -15.24 7.98 5.36
C ALA A 161 -16.03 9.31 5.29
N ASP A 162 -17.32 9.30 5.64
CA ASP A 162 -18.23 10.44 5.60
C ASP A 162 -18.43 11.03 4.20
N LEU A 163 -18.48 10.16 3.17
CA LEU A 163 -18.78 10.61 1.82
C LEU A 163 -20.29 10.78 1.62
N ASP A 164 -20.67 11.88 0.97
CA ASP A 164 -22.05 12.15 0.64
C ASP A 164 -22.59 11.25 -0.49
N ARG A 165 -23.92 11.29 -0.66
CA ARG A 165 -24.63 10.52 -1.68
C ARG A 165 -24.09 10.76 -3.08
N GLU A 166 -23.83 12.03 -3.43
CA GLU A 166 -23.36 12.39 -4.77
C GLU A 166 -21.97 11.81 -5.05
N THR A 167 -21.06 11.86 -4.08
CA THR A 167 -19.73 11.27 -4.22
C THR A 167 -19.80 9.75 -4.31
N ILE A 168 -20.64 9.11 -3.48
CA ILE A 168 -20.84 7.66 -3.54
C ILE A 168 -21.38 7.24 -4.91
N ALA A 169 -22.35 7.98 -5.46
CA ALA A 169 -22.88 7.72 -6.79
C ALA A 169 -21.81 7.81 -7.89
N ARG A 170 -20.96 8.85 -7.84
CA ARG A 170 -19.85 9.03 -8.79
C ARG A 170 -18.82 7.90 -8.71
N ILE A 171 -18.46 7.48 -7.51
CA ILE A 171 -17.54 6.36 -7.28
C ILE A 171 -18.16 5.05 -7.79
N GLY A 172 -19.42 4.78 -7.44
CA GLY A 172 -20.12 3.57 -7.87
C GLY A 172 -20.24 3.45 -9.39
N LEU A 173 -20.59 4.55 -10.07
CA LEU A 173 -20.63 4.60 -11.53
C LEU A 173 -19.25 4.35 -12.16
N ALA A 174 -18.20 5.03 -11.67
CA ALA A 174 -16.84 4.84 -12.19
C ALA A 174 -16.33 3.40 -12.03
N LEU A 175 -16.71 2.73 -10.94
CA LEU A 175 -16.37 1.32 -10.73
C LEU A 175 -17.19 0.38 -11.61
N ALA A 176 -18.48 0.64 -11.82
CA ALA A 176 -19.33 -0.15 -12.71
C ALA A 176 -18.90 -0.03 -14.18
N ASP A 177 -18.51 1.17 -14.62
CA ASP A 177 -17.94 1.40 -15.97
C ASP A 177 -16.63 0.62 -16.19
N ALA A 178 -15.86 0.41 -15.12
CA ALA A 178 -14.59 -0.32 -15.17
C ALA A 178 -14.74 -1.85 -15.01
N ASP A 179 -15.79 -2.32 -14.34
CA ASP A 179 -16.06 -3.74 -14.09
C ASP A 179 -17.52 -4.12 -14.41
N PRO A 180 -17.76 -4.74 -15.58
CA PRO A 180 -19.11 -5.13 -16.02
C PRO A 180 -19.83 -6.12 -15.11
N ARG A 181 -19.14 -6.72 -14.12
CA ARG A 181 -19.76 -7.64 -13.16
C ARG A 181 -20.57 -6.90 -12.08
N ARG A 182 -20.35 -5.59 -11.91
CA ARG A 182 -21.10 -4.77 -10.95
C ARG A 182 -22.47 -4.43 -11.51
N ASP A 183 -23.50 -4.70 -10.73
CA ASP A 183 -24.89 -4.38 -11.09
C ASP A 183 -25.19 -2.90 -10.75
N ILE A 184 -25.14 -2.06 -11.79
CA ILE A 184 -25.40 -0.62 -11.66
C ILE A 184 -26.86 -0.31 -11.32
N GLU A 185 -27.81 -1.14 -11.77
CA GLU A 185 -29.24 -0.93 -11.53
C GLU A 185 -29.54 -1.20 -10.05
N SER A 186 -29.08 -2.34 -9.53
CA SER A 186 -29.18 -2.67 -8.11
C SER A 186 -28.50 -1.63 -7.21
N PHE A 187 -27.32 -1.12 -7.62
CA PHE A 187 -26.66 -0.03 -6.90
C PHE A 187 -27.49 1.25 -6.88
N ALA A 188 -28.10 1.65 -8.01
CA ALA A 188 -28.93 2.84 -8.08
C ALA A 188 -30.14 2.77 -7.14
N ASP A 189 -30.76 1.59 -7.04
CA ASP A 189 -31.87 1.33 -6.12
C ASP A 189 -31.43 1.37 -4.65
N ALA A 190 -30.21 0.90 -4.35
CA ALA A 190 -29.67 0.87 -2.99
C ALA A 190 -29.06 2.21 -2.53
N LEU A 191 -28.76 3.14 -3.44
CA LEU A 191 -27.96 4.35 -3.17
C LEU A 191 -28.54 5.22 -2.03
N ASP A 192 -29.85 5.43 -2.03
CA ASP A 192 -30.50 6.26 -1.01
C ASP A 192 -30.43 5.58 0.38
N SER A 193 -30.58 4.25 0.40
CA SER A 193 -30.45 3.46 1.63
C SER A 193 -29.01 3.53 2.17
N ILE A 194 -28.01 3.36 1.30
CA ILE A 194 -26.59 3.49 1.65
C ILE A 194 -26.31 4.88 2.23
N ALA A 195 -26.76 5.94 1.55
CA ALA A 195 -26.52 7.32 1.97
C ALA A 195 -27.20 7.65 3.32
N SER A 196 -28.33 7.00 3.62
CA SER A 196 -29.05 7.18 4.88
C SER A 196 -28.35 6.57 6.10
N VAL A 197 -27.39 5.66 5.90
CA VAL A 197 -26.61 5.07 7.00
C VAL A 197 -25.82 6.16 7.72
N ALA A 198 -25.97 6.23 9.04
CA ALA A 198 -25.20 7.16 9.86
C ALA A 198 -23.71 6.82 9.81
N VAL A 199 -22.88 7.85 9.75
CA VAL A 199 -21.42 7.70 9.63
C VAL A 199 -20.85 6.86 10.76
N ASP A 200 -21.32 7.07 11.99
CA ASP A 200 -20.83 6.35 13.16
C ASP A 200 -21.29 4.89 13.18
N ASP A 201 -22.48 4.58 12.66
CA ASP A 201 -22.94 3.20 12.47
C ASP A 201 -22.09 2.48 11.42
N ALA A 202 -21.77 3.16 10.31
CA ALA A 202 -20.88 2.63 9.29
C ALA A 202 -19.47 2.36 9.84
N ARG A 203 -18.92 3.29 10.65
CA ARG A 203 -17.63 3.11 11.34
C ARG A 203 -17.65 1.93 12.30
N ALA A 204 -18.72 1.79 13.09
CA ALA A 204 -18.88 0.66 13.99
C ALA A 204 -18.95 -0.67 13.23
N ALA A 205 -19.64 -0.70 12.08
CA ALA A 205 -19.75 -1.88 11.23
C ALA A 205 -18.41 -2.31 10.63
N ILE A 206 -17.54 -1.37 10.24
CA ILE A 206 -16.21 -1.67 9.67
C ILE A 206 -15.10 -1.79 10.72
N ALA A 207 -15.34 -1.44 11.99
CA ALA A 207 -14.33 -1.50 13.05
C ALA A 207 -13.63 -2.88 13.20
N PRO A 208 -14.32 -4.04 13.04
CA PRO A 208 -13.65 -5.34 13.03
C PRO A 208 -12.64 -5.49 11.89
N LEU A 209 -12.82 -4.79 10.76
CA LEU A 209 -11.92 -4.81 9.61
C LEU A 209 -10.67 -3.91 9.84
N ALA A 210 -10.75 -2.95 10.75
CA ALA A 210 -9.60 -2.15 11.19
C ALA A 210 -8.69 -2.92 12.19
N MET A 211 -9.20 -3.98 12.82
CA MET A 211 -8.40 -4.82 13.71
C MET A 211 -7.32 -5.57 12.92
N HIS A 212 -6.07 -5.48 13.38
CA HIS A 212 -4.91 -6.13 12.80
C HIS A 212 -5.19 -7.61 12.49
N ARG A 213 -4.72 -8.11 11.33
CA ARG A 213 -4.99 -9.48 10.85
C ARG A 213 -4.72 -10.56 11.91
N GLU A 214 -3.64 -10.39 12.68
CA GLU A 214 -3.30 -11.33 13.76
C GLU A 214 -4.25 -11.23 14.97
N PHE A 215 -4.76 -10.04 15.28
CA PHE A 215 -5.76 -9.85 16.33
C PHE A 215 -7.11 -10.45 15.93
N ARG A 216 -7.51 -10.32 14.65
CA ARG A 216 -8.66 -11.03 14.10
C ARG A 216 -8.51 -12.55 14.16
N ALA A 217 -7.33 -13.07 13.83
CA ALA A 217 -7.03 -14.50 13.91
C ALA A 217 -7.11 -15.01 15.37
N ALA A 218 -6.58 -14.24 16.32
CA ALA A 218 -6.63 -14.54 17.75
C ALA A 218 -8.08 -14.56 18.28
N LEU A 219 -8.92 -13.59 17.91
CA LEU A 219 -10.33 -13.55 18.32
C LEU A 219 -11.15 -14.74 17.78
N ARG A 220 -10.91 -15.14 16.52
CA ARG A 220 -11.57 -16.33 15.95
C ARG A 220 -11.14 -17.63 16.64
N ALA A 221 -9.87 -17.73 17.02
CA ALA A 221 -9.37 -18.88 17.77
C ALA A 221 -10.00 -18.96 19.17
N LEU A 222 -10.18 -17.81 19.85
CA LEU A 222 -10.83 -17.73 21.16
C LEU A 222 -12.31 -18.14 21.11
N ALA A 223 -13.07 -17.61 20.14
CA ALA A 223 -14.50 -17.93 19.95
C ALA A 223 -14.76 -19.38 19.47
N GLY A 224 -13.73 -20.09 19.00
CA GLY A 224 -13.78 -21.52 18.68
C GLY A 224 -13.47 -22.41 19.89
N ALA A 225 -12.73 -21.89 20.88
CA ALA A 225 -12.38 -22.61 22.11
C ALA A 225 -13.53 -22.65 23.11
N ASP A 226 -14.32 -21.58 23.24
CA ASP A 226 -15.49 -21.49 24.13
C ASP A 226 -16.69 -22.37 23.70
N ARG A 227 -16.63 -22.99 22.51
CA ARG A 227 -17.66 -23.90 21.99
C ARG A 227 -17.30 -25.38 22.10
N ARG A 228 -16.24 -25.72 22.84
CA ARG A 228 -15.84 -27.09 23.16
C ARG A 228 -15.91 -27.31 24.67
#